data_AF-A0A367QFX2-F1
#
_entry.id   AF-A0A367QFX2-F1
#
_cell.length_a   1.000
_cell.length_b   1.000
_cell.length_c   1.000
_cell.angle_alpha   90.00
_cell.angle_beta   90.00
_cell.angle_gamma   90.00
#
_symmetry.space_group_name_H-M   'P 1'
#
loop_
_entity.id
_entity.type
_entity.pdbx_description
1 polymer ?
#
loop_
_entity_poly.entity_id
_entity_poly.type
_entity_poly.pdbx_seq_one_letter_code
_entity_poly.pdbx_strand_id
1 'polypeptide(L)'
;MKFKSASIYIGISFLSFSISSLPRVVNPPQVLAQEVSSSCPLPADIAITFLNSECKEVKLEQPQTFYRYYSSSDNKYGRYLTTDKYKTNVEVIKNLALNQQWGNQATQILTVTLPAGTLTYQGIVGPQTPKECYPGGGQQTFIKDSKDPNIKWSDAGNIVAEKFSCP
;
A
#
# COMPACT_ATOMS: atom_id res chain seq x y z
N MET A 1 -23.30 -79.30 -18.16
CA MET A 1 -24.51 -79.90 -17.56
C MET A 1 -24.70 -79.29 -16.19
N LYS A 2 -25.91 -78.81 -15.89
CA LYS A 2 -26.32 -78.19 -14.61
C LYS A 2 -26.11 -79.16 -13.46
N PHE A 3 -25.80 -78.67 -12.25
CA PHE A 3 -26.43 -78.95 -10.94
C PHE A 3 -25.67 -78.09 -9.90
N LYS A 4 -26.21 -76.95 -9.46
CA LYS A 4 -27.09 -76.78 -8.28
C LYS A 4 -26.41 -77.33 -7.01
N SER A 5 -25.84 -76.50 -6.14
CA SER A 5 -26.47 -75.60 -5.14
C SER A 5 -26.76 -76.32 -3.82
N ALA A 6 -26.63 -75.55 -2.72
CA ALA A 6 -27.01 -75.80 -1.31
C ALA A 6 -25.95 -76.56 -0.47
N SER A 7 -25.69 -76.26 0.81
CA SER A 7 -26.25 -75.28 1.75
C SER A 7 -25.35 -75.14 2.98
N ILE A 8 -25.22 -73.90 3.47
CA ILE A 8 -25.45 -73.42 4.85
C ILE A 8 -24.83 -74.22 6.02
N TYR A 9 -23.90 -73.58 6.74
CA TYR A 9 -23.89 -73.60 8.20
C TYR A 9 -23.67 -72.17 8.74
N ILE A 10 -24.57 -71.77 9.64
CA ILE A 10 -24.57 -70.52 10.39
C ILE A 10 -23.73 -70.72 11.64
N GLY A 11 -22.71 -69.88 11.83
CA GLY A 11 -21.98 -69.72 13.08
C GLY A 11 -21.88 -68.22 13.39
N ILE A 12 -22.76 -67.74 14.27
CA ILE A 12 -22.76 -66.36 14.76
C ILE A 12 -21.72 -66.26 15.86
N SER A 13 -20.64 -65.53 15.61
CA SER A 13 -19.76 -65.02 16.66
C SER A 13 -19.70 -63.50 16.51
N PHE A 14 -20.28 -62.80 17.49
CA PHE A 14 -20.09 -61.38 17.68
C PHE A 14 -18.62 -61.09 17.95
N LEU A 15 -18.04 -60.10 17.27
CA LEU A 15 -16.95 -59.26 17.78
C LEU A 15 -16.78 -58.03 16.86
N SER A 16 -17.10 -56.87 17.44
CA SER A 16 -16.51 -55.55 17.18
C SER A 16 -16.68 -54.91 15.80
N PHE A 17 -17.72 -54.09 15.66
CA PHE A 17 -17.79 -53.03 14.66
C PHE A 17 -16.76 -51.93 15.00
N SER A 18 -15.67 -51.87 14.23
CA SER A 18 -14.90 -50.63 14.08
C SER A 18 -15.46 -49.89 12.88
N ILE A 19 -16.38 -48.96 13.10
CA ILE A 19 -16.81 -48.01 12.09
C ILE A 19 -15.63 -47.06 11.87
N SER A 20 -14.83 -47.31 10.83
CA SER A 20 -13.90 -46.33 10.30
C SER A 20 -14.72 -45.21 9.68
N SER A 21 -14.96 -44.14 10.44
CA SER A 21 -15.44 -42.87 9.91
C SER A 21 -14.38 -42.31 8.96
N LEU A 22 -14.63 -42.41 7.65
CA LEU A 22 -13.88 -41.65 6.66
C LEU A 22 -14.05 -40.16 7.00
N PRO A 23 -12.96 -39.38 7.12
CA PRO A 23 -13.08 -37.96 7.34
C PRO A 23 -13.72 -37.35 6.09
N ARG A 24 -14.93 -36.81 6.26
CA ARG A 24 -15.56 -35.91 5.29
C ARG A 24 -14.65 -34.69 5.19
N VAL A 25 -13.84 -34.63 4.13
CA VAL A 25 -13.10 -33.42 3.75
C VAL A 25 -14.16 -32.39 3.37
N VAL A 26 -14.57 -31.60 4.35
CA VAL A 26 -15.30 -30.37 4.12
C VAL A 26 -14.26 -29.42 3.57
N ASN A 27 -14.24 -29.25 2.24
CA ASN A 27 -13.57 -28.08 1.66
C ASN A 27 -14.19 -26.86 2.35
N PRO A 28 -13.42 -26.06 3.12
CA PRO A 28 -13.93 -24.76 3.52
C PRO A 28 -14.27 -24.00 2.23
N PRO A 29 -15.36 -23.24 2.18
CA PRO A 29 -15.58 -22.35 1.06
C PRO A 29 -14.32 -21.49 0.93
N GLN A 30 -13.65 -21.59 -0.22
CA GLN A 30 -12.60 -20.64 -0.57
C GLN A 30 -13.28 -19.28 -0.57
N VAL A 31 -13.05 -18.50 0.48
CA VAL A 31 -13.37 -17.09 0.51
C VAL A 31 -12.51 -16.50 -0.60
N LEU A 32 -13.11 -16.28 -1.78
CA LEU A 32 -12.49 -15.50 -2.82
C LEU A 32 -12.09 -14.19 -2.16
N ALA A 33 -10.79 -13.93 -2.08
CA ALA A 33 -10.24 -12.67 -1.61
C ALA A 33 -10.98 -11.59 -2.38
N GLN A 34 -11.83 -10.85 -1.68
CA GLN A 34 -12.60 -9.77 -2.27
C GLN A 34 -11.57 -8.87 -2.94
N GLU A 35 -11.58 -8.79 -4.27
CA GLU A 35 -10.71 -7.87 -4.98
C GLU A 35 -11.05 -6.49 -4.43
N VAL A 36 -10.20 -5.98 -3.55
CA VAL A 36 -10.26 -4.58 -3.13
C VAL A 36 -9.95 -3.85 -4.41
N SER A 37 -10.99 -3.47 -5.14
CA SER A 37 -10.85 -2.75 -6.39
C SER A 37 -10.23 -1.40 -6.03
N SER A 38 -8.91 -1.29 -6.19
CA SER A 38 -8.20 -0.03 -6.12
C SER A 38 -8.88 0.95 -7.07
N SER A 39 -9.41 2.06 -6.54
CA SER A 39 -9.94 3.14 -7.36
C SER A 39 -8.82 4.03 -7.91
N CYS A 40 -7.60 3.86 -7.42
CA CYS A 40 -6.41 4.52 -7.93
C CYS A 40 -5.97 3.87 -9.26
N PRO A 41 -5.95 4.60 -10.39
CA PRO A 41 -5.54 4.09 -11.70
C PRO A 41 -4.00 3.99 -11.84
N LEU A 42 -3.36 3.33 -10.87
CA LEU A 42 -1.93 3.07 -10.82
C LEU A 42 -1.66 1.59 -10.53
N PRO A 43 -0.46 1.08 -10.86
CA PRO A 43 -0.01 -0.23 -10.39
C PRO A 43 -0.15 -0.39 -8.88
N ALA A 44 -0.46 -1.61 -8.43
CA ALA A 44 -0.81 -1.89 -7.03
C ALA A 44 0.28 -1.49 -6.03
N ASP A 45 1.55 -1.62 -6.40
CA ASP A 45 2.72 -1.23 -5.60
C ASP A 45 2.82 0.29 -5.37
N ILE A 46 2.20 1.09 -6.24
CA ILE A 46 2.07 2.54 -6.04
C ILE A 46 0.72 2.88 -5.41
N ALA A 47 -0.37 2.24 -5.84
CA ALA A 47 -1.71 2.48 -5.31
C ALA A 47 -1.75 2.27 -3.78
N ILE A 48 -1.05 1.24 -3.26
CA ILE A 48 -0.98 0.95 -1.82
C ILE A 48 -0.36 2.09 -0.98
N THR A 49 0.34 3.04 -1.59
CA THR A 49 0.85 4.23 -0.89
C THR A 49 -0.24 5.25 -0.57
N PHE A 50 -1.41 5.13 -1.21
CA PHE A 50 -2.58 5.92 -0.91
C PHE A 50 -3.51 5.20 0.07
N LEU A 51 -4.22 5.97 0.90
CA LEU A 51 -5.19 5.44 1.83
C LEU A 51 -6.25 4.62 1.08
N ASN A 52 -6.46 3.38 1.53
CA ASN A 52 -7.36 2.41 0.90
C ASN A 52 -7.06 2.09 -0.57
N SER A 53 -5.86 2.40 -1.06
CA SER A 53 -5.52 2.35 -2.50
C SER A 53 -6.41 3.23 -3.37
N GLU A 54 -6.79 4.41 -2.86
CA GLU A 54 -7.67 5.36 -3.54
C GLU A 54 -6.91 6.63 -3.94
N CYS A 55 -6.95 6.97 -5.23
CA CYS A 55 -6.41 8.21 -5.76
C CYS A 55 -7.18 8.63 -7.02
N LYS A 56 -7.10 9.91 -7.39
CA LYS A 56 -7.69 10.44 -8.62
C LYS A 56 -6.61 10.83 -9.60
N GLU A 57 -6.74 10.39 -10.84
CA GLU A 57 -5.97 10.96 -11.94
C GLU A 57 -6.48 12.37 -12.25
N VAL A 58 -5.57 13.34 -12.25
CA VAL A 58 -5.87 14.75 -12.47
C VAL A 58 -4.86 15.31 -13.48
N LYS A 59 -5.35 15.78 -14.61
CA LYS A 59 -4.57 16.59 -15.55
C LYS A 59 -4.58 18.04 -15.09
N LEU A 60 -3.40 18.60 -14.84
CA LEU A 60 -3.30 20.00 -14.43
C LEU A 60 -3.70 20.93 -15.58
N GLU A 61 -4.65 21.83 -15.37
CA GLU A 61 -5.04 22.82 -16.39
C GLU A 61 -4.07 24.00 -16.44
N GLN A 62 -3.42 24.30 -15.32
CA GLN A 62 -2.48 25.40 -15.13
C GLN A 62 -1.24 24.87 -14.40
N PRO A 63 -0.08 25.55 -14.48
CA PRO A 63 1.06 25.18 -13.66
C PRO A 63 0.68 25.21 -12.17
N GLN A 64 1.07 24.16 -11.43
CA GLN A 64 0.75 24.05 -10.01
C GLN A 64 2.02 23.75 -9.21
N THR A 65 2.11 24.41 -8.06
CA THR A 65 3.22 24.26 -7.14
C THR A 65 2.89 23.28 -6.02
N PHE A 66 3.84 22.40 -5.75
CA PHE A 66 3.83 21.39 -4.70
C PHE A 66 5.09 21.51 -3.84
N TYR A 67 5.15 20.69 -2.81
CA TYR A 67 6.29 20.54 -1.93
C TYR A 67 6.82 19.11 -1.95
N ARG A 68 8.13 18.98 -1.75
CA ARG A 68 8.79 17.70 -1.54
C ARG A 68 9.79 17.81 -0.41
N TYR A 69 9.73 16.86 0.53
CA TYR A 69 10.65 16.78 1.65
C TYR A 69 11.69 15.70 1.42
N TYR A 70 12.94 16.02 1.75
CA TYR A 70 14.09 15.16 1.48
C TYR A 70 15.19 15.35 2.53
N SER A 71 16.22 14.51 2.48
CA SER A 71 17.37 14.57 3.39
C SER A 71 18.72 14.59 2.69
N SER A 72 18.84 13.99 1.51
CA SER A 72 20.09 13.98 0.75
C SER A 72 19.86 14.35 -0.72
N SER A 73 20.94 14.70 -1.42
CA SER A 73 20.90 14.96 -2.86
C SER A 73 20.33 13.78 -3.66
N ASP A 74 20.58 12.56 -3.21
CA ASP A 74 20.30 11.33 -3.96
C ASP A 74 18.80 11.07 -4.11
N ASN A 75 17.99 11.58 -3.18
CA ASN A 75 16.53 11.46 -3.21
C ASN A 75 15.81 12.80 -3.44
N LYS A 76 16.55 13.83 -3.85
CA LYS A 76 16.03 15.20 -4.04
C LYS A 76 14.90 15.25 -5.10
N TYR A 77 15.08 14.60 -6.25
CA TYR A 77 14.17 14.69 -7.41
C TYR A 77 13.24 13.47 -7.58
N GLY A 78 12.41 13.21 -6.56
CA GLY A 78 11.51 12.05 -6.52
C GLY A 78 10.08 12.34 -6.95
N ARG A 79 9.32 11.25 -7.13
CA ARG A 79 7.97 11.23 -7.72
C ARG A 79 6.81 11.54 -6.78
N TYR A 80 7.07 11.58 -5.47
CA TYR A 80 6.05 11.83 -4.44
C TYR A 80 6.16 13.28 -3.96
N LEU A 81 5.05 14.00 -4.08
CA LEU A 81 4.88 15.41 -3.78
C LEU A 81 3.68 15.60 -2.84
N THR A 82 3.54 16.78 -2.26
CA THR A 82 2.36 17.16 -1.48
C THR A 82 1.97 18.62 -1.71
N THR A 83 0.70 18.97 -1.59
CA THR A 83 0.27 20.39 -1.50
C THR A 83 0.46 20.97 -0.11
N ASP A 84 0.66 20.11 0.90
CA ASP A 84 0.71 20.52 2.29
C ASP A 84 2.12 21.00 2.67
N LYS A 85 2.18 22.18 3.27
CA LYS A 85 3.42 22.70 3.83
C LYS A 85 3.45 22.46 5.34
N TYR A 86 4.34 21.59 5.77
CA TYR A 86 4.58 21.26 7.17
C TYR A 86 5.75 22.09 7.72
N LYS A 87 5.72 22.35 9.02
CA LYS A 87 6.69 23.20 9.71
C LYS A 87 7.87 22.38 10.24
N THR A 88 7.60 21.17 10.72
CA THR A 88 8.61 20.31 11.36
C THR A 88 8.78 18.99 10.63
N ASN A 89 9.96 18.39 10.71
CA ASN A 89 10.19 17.07 10.14
C ASN A 89 9.30 15.99 10.76
N VAL A 90 8.95 16.10 12.04
CA VAL A 90 8.04 15.15 12.70
C VAL A 90 6.64 15.22 12.10
N GLU A 91 6.14 16.42 11.78
CA GLU A 91 4.87 16.57 11.05
C GLU A 91 4.94 15.91 9.66
N VAL A 92 6.02 16.14 8.91
CA VAL A 92 6.22 15.52 7.59
C VAL A 92 6.22 13.99 7.71
N ILE A 93 7.02 13.46 8.63
CA ILE A 93 7.20 12.02 8.81
C ILE A 93 5.88 11.34 9.13
N LYS A 94 5.07 11.93 10.03
CA LYS A 94 3.79 11.36 10.43
C LYS A 94 2.74 11.47 9.33
N ASN A 95 2.53 12.66 8.77
CA ASN A 95 1.48 12.91 7.79
C ASN A 95 1.78 12.28 6.42
N LEU A 96 3.06 12.21 6.03
CA LEU A 96 3.50 11.59 4.78
C LEU A 96 4.01 10.16 4.96
N ALA A 97 3.80 9.58 6.14
CA ALA A 97 4.18 8.21 6.49
C ALA A 97 5.61 7.83 6.04
N LEU A 98 6.57 8.73 6.26
CA LEU A 98 7.95 8.50 5.82
C LEU A 98 8.65 7.53 6.76
N ASN A 99 8.73 6.25 6.38
CA ASN A 99 9.46 5.26 7.17
C ASN A 99 10.94 5.64 7.27
N GLN A 100 11.43 5.83 8.49
CA GLN A 100 12.79 6.31 8.76
C GLN A 100 13.87 5.29 8.36
N GLN A 101 13.51 4.02 8.15
CA GLN A 101 14.43 3.02 7.59
C GLN A 101 14.80 3.34 6.12
N TRP A 102 14.03 4.18 5.42
CA TRP A 102 14.36 4.65 4.07
C TRP A 102 15.39 5.78 4.05
N GLY A 103 15.82 6.29 5.21
CA GLY A 103 16.83 7.33 5.31
C GLY A 103 16.36 8.74 4.92
N ASN A 104 15.04 8.97 4.84
CA ASN A 104 14.49 10.32 4.65
C ASN A 104 14.02 10.89 6.00
N GLN A 105 14.89 11.71 6.61
CA GLN A 105 14.64 12.46 7.83
C GLN A 105 13.82 13.74 7.61
N ALA A 106 13.43 14.03 6.36
CA ALA A 106 12.61 15.19 5.98
C ALA A 106 13.17 16.54 6.48
N THR A 107 14.47 16.76 6.39
CA THR A 107 15.12 17.96 6.94
C THR A 107 15.16 19.14 5.98
N GLN A 108 14.92 18.88 4.69
CA GLN A 108 14.97 19.86 3.61
C GLN A 108 13.67 19.83 2.80
N ILE A 109 13.34 20.97 2.18
CA ILE A 109 12.14 21.11 1.36
C ILE A 109 12.48 21.67 -0.03
N LEU A 110 11.82 21.14 -1.05
CA LEU A 110 11.72 21.72 -2.37
C LEU A 110 10.35 22.32 -2.59
N THR A 111 10.33 23.43 -3.31
CA THR A 111 9.17 23.85 -4.10
C THR A 111 9.27 23.20 -5.48
N VAL A 112 8.20 22.56 -5.92
CA VAL A 112 8.14 21.81 -7.18
C VAL A 112 6.98 22.34 -8.01
N THR A 113 7.27 23.07 -9.08
CA THR A 113 6.23 23.54 -10.00
C THR A 113 6.12 22.60 -11.19
N LEU A 114 4.99 21.91 -11.27
CA LEU A 114 4.63 21.07 -12.41
C LEU A 114 3.98 21.96 -13.49
N PRO A 115 4.30 21.77 -14.78
CA PRO A 115 3.67 22.51 -15.85
C PRO A 115 2.21 22.08 -16.05
N ALA A 116 1.42 22.95 -16.70
CA ALA A 116 0.11 22.59 -17.20
C ALA A 116 0.21 21.38 -18.13
N GLY A 117 -0.83 20.54 -18.14
CA GLY A 117 -0.90 19.31 -18.92
C GLY A 117 -0.32 18.08 -18.22
N THR A 118 0.41 18.24 -17.11
CA THR A 118 0.95 17.12 -16.32
C THR A 118 -0.18 16.25 -15.76
N LEU A 119 -0.09 14.94 -15.97
CA LEU A 119 -0.95 13.97 -15.28
C LEU A 119 -0.38 13.69 -13.89
N THR A 120 -1.23 13.89 -12.88
CA THR A 120 -0.91 13.67 -11.47
C THR A 120 -1.91 12.70 -10.86
N TYR A 121 -1.52 12.01 -9.79
CA TYR A 121 -2.38 11.09 -9.06
C TYR A 121 -2.49 11.57 -7.62
N GLN A 122 -3.66 12.05 -7.24
CA GLN A 122 -3.87 12.80 -6.00
C GLN A 122 -4.76 12.01 -5.04
N GLY A 123 -4.37 11.96 -3.77
CA GLY A 123 -5.12 11.26 -2.74
C GLY A 123 -4.57 11.55 -1.35
N ILE A 124 -4.98 10.73 -0.38
CA ILE A 124 -4.49 10.78 0.99
C ILE A 124 -3.39 9.73 1.17
N VAL A 125 -2.35 10.06 1.91
CA VAL A 125 -1.25 9.13 2.24
C VAL A 125 -1.79 7.97 3.07
N GLY A 126 -1.52 6.74 2.65
CA GLY A 126 -1.80 5.53 3.43
C GLY A 126 -0.76 5.32 4.55
N PRO A 127 -1.11 4.62 5.64
CA PRO A 127 -0.17 4.35 6.73
C PRO A 127 0.98 3.44 6.29
N GLN A 128 2.13 3.55 6.97
CA GLN A 128 3.25 2.62 6.86
C GLN A 128 3.41 1.82 8.16
N THR A 129 4.12 0.69 8.10
CA THR A 129 4.36 -0.15 9.27
C THR A 129 5.52 0.40 10.12
N PRO A 130 5.37 0.50 11.46
CA PRO A 130 4.12 0.34 12.20
C PRO A 130 3.29 1.64 12.17
N LYS A 131 1.96 1.47 12.17
CA LYS A 131 0.99 2.55 11.89
C LYS A 131 1.03 3.67 12.94
N GLU A 132 1.43 3.34 14.16
CA GLU A 132 1.56 4.25 15.29
C GLU A 132 2.70 5.25 15.06
N CYS A 133 3.77 4.83 14.37
CA CYS A 133 4.86 5.72 13.96
C CYS A 133 4.46 6.55 12.72
N TYR A 134 3.82 5.89 11.75
CA TYR A 134 3.63 6.41 10.38
C TYR A 134 2.15 6.34 9.97
N PRO A 135 1.28 7.12 10.62
CA PRO A 135 -0.16 7.02 10.41
C PRO A 135 -0.61 7.48 9.01
N GLY A 136 0.19 8.30 8.33
CA GLY A 136 -0.22 8.95 7.08
C GLY A 136 -1.28 10.00 7.33
N GLY A 137 -2.20 10.18 6.37
CA GLY A 137 -3.32 11.11 6.48
C GLY A 137 -3.09 12.50 5.86
N GLY A 138 -1.86 12.84 5.47
CA GLY A 138 -1.58 14.04 4.68
C GLY A 138 -1.99 13.90 3.22
N GLN A 139 -1.93 15.00 2.46
CA GLN A 139 -2.12 14.96 1.02
C GLN A 139 -0.91 14.33 0.32
N GLN A 140 -1.15 13.45 -0.66
CA GLN A 140 -0.14 12.90 -1.55
C GLN A 140 -0.48 13.20 -3.01
N THR A 141 0.54 13.58 -3.77
CA THR A 141 0.52 13.64 -5.22
C THR A 141 1.66 12.80 -5.80
N PHE A 142 1.34 11.84 -6.66
CA PHE A 142 2.31 11.06 -7.40
C PHE A 142 2.40 11.54 -8.86
N ILE A 143 3.62 11.64 -9.38
CA ILE A 143 3.90 11.88 -10.81
C ILE A 143 4.66 10.70 -11.40
N LYS A 144 4.37 10.35 -12.65
CA LYS A 144 5.04 9.21 -13.32
C LYS A 144 6.48 9.54 -13.70
N ASP A 145 6.71 10.73 -14.23
CA ASP A 145 8.01 11.20 -14.72
C ASP A 145 8.50 12.39 -13.88
N SER A 146 9.46 12.15 -12.99
CA SER A 146 10.13 13.22 -12.23
C SER A 146 11.31 13.83 -12.96
N LYS A 147 11.62 13.36 -14.18
CA LYS A 147 12.72 13.84 -15.02
C LYS A 147 12.26 14.73 -16.16
N ASP A 148 10.96 15.03 -16.25
CA ASP A 148 10.43 16.00 -17.22
C ASP A 148 11.19 17.33 -17.07
N PRO A 149 11.88 17.80 -18.12
CA PRO A 149 12.71 19.01 -18.07
C PRO A 149 11.90 20.29 -17.81
N ASN A 150 10.57 20.25 -17.95
CA ASN A 150 9.70 21.39 -17.68
C ASN A 150 9.31 21.50 -16.20
N ILE A 151 9.60 20.48 -15.37
CA ILE A 151 9.40 20.57 -13.92
C ILE A 151 10.45 21.51 -13.33
N LYS A 152 9.99 22.52 -12.61
CA LYS A 152 10.87 23.46 -11.92
C LYS A 152 11.03 23.02 -10.47
N TRP A 153 12.27 22.68 -10.11
CA TRP A 153 12.66 22.31 -8.76
C TRP A 153 13.46 23.45 -8.14
N SER A 154 12.96 24.02 -7.05
CA SER A 154 13.59 25.13 -6.34
C SER A 154 13.81 24.76 -4.89
N ASP A 155 15.02 25.00 -4.39
CA ASP A 155 15.32 24.82 -2.97
C ASP A 155 14.51 25.83 -2.14
N ALA A 156 13.73 25.32 -1.19
CA ALA A 156 12.94 26.12 -0.27
C ALA A 156 13.56 26.18 1.14
N GLY A 157 14.75 25.59 1.30
CA GLY A 157 15.56 25.65 2.52
C GLY A 157 15.37 24.44 3.45
N ASN A 158 15.83 24.63 4.68
CA ASN A 158 15.70 23.65 5.76
C ASN A 158 14.38 23.87 6.51
N ILE A 159 13.82 22.80 7.07
CA ILE A 159 12.69 22.90 8.01
C ILE A 159 13.15 22.70 9.45
N VAL A 160 12.24 22.95 10.41
CA VAL A 160 12.56 22.77 11.83
C VAL A 160 12.76 21.29 12.12
N ALA A 161 13.98 20.91 12.47
CA ALA A 161 14.33 19.54 12.81
C ALA A 161 14.07 19.28 14.30
N GLU A 162 13.16 18.37 14.57
CA GLU A 162 12.84 17.84 15.89
C GLU A 162 13.25 16.37 15.96
N LYS A 163 13.48 15.89 17.18
CA LYS A 163 13.77 14.48 17.42
C LYS A 163 12.50 13.67 17.19
N PHE A 164 12.48 12.89 16.10
CA PHE A 164 11.44 11.90 15.89
C PHE A 164 11.59 10.74 16.88
N SER A 165 10.49 10.35 17.50
CA SER A 165 10.37 9.12 18.27
C SER A 165 9.08 8.43 17.86
N CYS A 166 9.16 7.12 17.67
CA CYS A 166 7.96 6.31 17.61
C CYS A 166 7.53 5.95 19.03
N PRO A 167 6.23 6.13 19.37
CA PRO A 167 5.70 5.73 20.67
C PRO A 167 5.72 4.21 20.87
#